data_AF-A0A1H9HUR7-F1
#
_entry.id   AF-A0A1H9HUR7-F1
#
_cell.length_a   1.000
_cell.length_b   1.000
_cell.length_c   1.000
_cell.angle_alpha   90.00
_cell.angle_beta   90.00
_cell.angle_gamma   90.00
#
_symmetry.space_group_name_H-M   'P 1'
#
loop_
_entity.id
_entity.type
_entity.pdbx_description
1 polymer ?
#
loop_
_entity_poly.entity_id
_entity_poly.type
_entity_poly.pdbx_seq_one_letter_code
_entity_poly.pdbx_strand_id
1 'polypeptide(L)'
;MSRLHTELQRLYLLEDFPADDTAPALIDAQGRVRAIVVELARAIPWERVAAFWHQVQDEWGLPPPALAVSGRDGFQLWFSLAVPVPLAEALDVVQWLRQQYGADVAPAQLRTWPTPEHQHAPLVPAVQGGTGYWSAFIVPGLGSMFAEEPWLERAPSPDAQADLLQPLQSIAPAAWSRMVQQCQPAPSTPSAVPAAPSPAGGEAYHFLHRVMNDATVPLPLRIEAAKALLPYSARPYHRAPETSIPGEFSH
;
A
#
# COMPACT_ATOMS: atom_id res chain seq x y z
N MET A 1 16.22 20.08 -20.12
CA MET A 1 15.04 19.38 -19.59
C MET A 1 13.82 20.24 -19.87
N SER A 2 12.72 19.69 -20.40
CA SER A 2 11.49 20.46 -20.65
C SER A 2 10.76 20.70 -19.33
N ARG A 3 9.89 21.71 -19.29
CA ARG A 3 9.09 22.01 -18.10
C ARG A 3 8.18 20.85 -17.71
N LEU A 4 7.60 20.16 -18.70
CA LEU A 4 6.83 18.94 -18.49
C LEU A 4 7.66 17.83 -17.82
N HIS A 5 8.90 17.58 -18.28
CA HIS A 5 9.77 16.58 -17.67
C HIS A 5 10.07 16.92 -16.20
N THR A 6 10.31 18.20 -15.88
CA THR A 6 10.50 18.64 -14.49
C THR A 6 9.28 18.33 -13.61
N GLU A 7 8.07 18.60 -14.09
CA GLU A 7 6.84 18.33 -13.32
C GLU A 7 6.56 16.83 -13.16
N LEU A 8 6.76 16.04 -14.23
CA LEU A 8 6.63 14.58 -14.17
C LEU A 8 7.63 13.97 -13.18
N GLN A 9 8.86 14.46 -13.18
CA GLN A 9 9.89 14.02 -12.25
C GLN A 9 9.56 14.40 -10.80
N ARG A 10 9.11 15.64 -10.57
CA ARG A 10 8.69 16.12 -9.25
C ARG A 10 7.57 15.25 -8.66
N LEU A 11 6.61 14.83 -9.49
CA LEU A 11 5.41 14.14 -9.05
C LEU A 11 5.55 12.62 -9.02
N TYR A 12 6.10 11.99 -10.05
CA TYR A 12 5.89 10.56 -10.28
C TYR A 12 7.15 9.71 -10.36
N LEU A 13 8.29 10.31 -10.73
CA LEU A 13 9.50 9.53 -10.98
C LEU A 13 10.38 9.40 -9.74
N LEU A 14 11.04 8.26 -9.64
CA LEU A 14 11.99 7.94 -8.57
C LEU A 14 13.42 8.36 -8.90
N GLU A 15 13.73 8.34 -10.19
CA GLU A 15 15.02 8.68 -10.76
C GLU A 15 14.84 9.85 -11.72
N ASP A 16 15.93 10.56 -12.00
CA ASP A 16 15.94 11.55 -13.05
C ASP A 16 15.57 10.90 -14.39
N PHE A 17 15.00 11.67 -15.31
CA PHE A 17 14.84 11.20 -16.68
C PHE A 17 16.21 10.73 -17.21
N PRO A 18 16.33 9.47 -17.66
CA PRO A 18 17.60 8.99 -18.20
C PRO A 18 18.01 9.87 -19.39
N ALA A 19 19.32 10.08 -19.55
CA ALA A 19 19.85 10.84 -20.68
C ALA A 19 19.71 10.09 -22.02
N ASP A 20 19.49 8.78 -21.96
CA ASP A 20 19.22 7.90 -23.10
C ASP A 20 17.72 7.82 -23.39
N ASP A 21 17.35 7.33 -24.58
CA ASP A 21 15.96 7.12 -25.05
C ASP A 21 15.16 6.05 -24.26
N THR A 22 15.65 5.62 -23.09
CA THR A 22 14.96 4.67 -22.22
C THR A 22 13.81 5.38 -21.50
N ALA A 23 12.61 4.79 -21.50
CA ALA A 23 11.49 5.36 -20.76
C ALA A 23 11.79 5.36 -19.24
N PRO A 24 11.47 6.44 -18.50
CA PRO A 24 11.66 6.48 -17.05
C PRO A 24 10.82 5.40 -16.36
N ALA A 25 11.41 4.74 -15.38
CA ALA A 25 10.72 3.72 -14.61
C ALA A 25 9.92 4.33 -13.45
N LEU A 26 8.64 3.96 -13.35
CA LEU A 26 7.77 4.28 -12.21
C LEU A 26 7.96 3.32 -11.02
N ILE A 27 8.73 2.26 -11.23
CA ILE A 27 9.16 1.28 -10.23
C ILE A 27 10.69 1.22 -10.31
N ASP A 28 11.39 1.53 -9.23
CA ASP A 28 12.86 1.49 -9.22
C ASP A 28 13.39 0.05 -9.10
N ALA A 29 14.70 -0.12 -9.27
CA ALA A 29 15.37 -1.42 -9.14
C ALA A 29 15.29 -2.01 -7.71
N GLN A 30 14.90 -1.22 -6.72
CA GLN A 30 14.68 -1.66 -5.34
C GLN A 30 13.20 -2.01 -5.07
N GLY A 31 12.34 -1.97 -6.08
CA GLY A 31 10.92 -2.26 -5.95
C GLY A 31 10.18 -1.21 -5.13
N ARG A 32 10.55 0.06 -5.25
CA ARG A 32 9.79 1.18 -4.68
C ARG A 32 9.01 1.90 -5.76
N VAL A 33 7.96 2.62 -5.36
CA VAL A 33 7.10 3.39 -6.25
C VAL A 33 6.88 4.80 -5.69
N ARG A 34 6.71 5.77 -6.60
CA ARG A 34 6.31 7.15 -6.27
C ARG A 34 4.93 7.53 -6.79
N ALA A 35 4.29 6.63 -7.54
CA ALA A 35 2.99 6.88 -8.13
C ALA A 35 2.08 5.66 -7.97
N ILE A 36 0.81 5.95 -7.75
CA ILE A 36 -0.28 4.97 -7.85
C ILE A 36 -1.28 5.51 -8.86
N VAL A 37 -1.83 4.63 -9.70
CA VAL A 37 -2.77 5.00 -10.75
C VAL A 37 -4.01 4.14 -10.66
N VAL A 38 -5.18 4.79 -10.73
CA VAL A 38 -6.48 4.12 -10.85
C VAL A 38 -7.09 4.54 -12.18
N GLU A 39 -7.36 3.58 -13.06
CA GLU A 39 -8.03 3.81 -14.34
C GLU A 39 -9.45 3.26 -14.31
N LEU A 40 -10.38 4.12 -14.71
CA LEU A 40 -11.78 3.82 -14.92
C LEU A 40 -12.00 3.70 -16.42
N ALA A 41 -12.02 2.47 -16.89
CA ALA A 41 -12.17 2.11 -18.29
C ALA A 41 -13.63 2.18 -18.76
N ARG A 42 -13.86 1.76 -20.01
CA ARG A 42 -15.10 1.99 -20.75
C ARG A 42 -16.36 1.58 -19.97
N ALA A 43 -17.42 2.33 -20.22
CA ALA A 43 -18.75 2.20 -19.62
C ALA A 43 -18.88 2.63 -18.15
N ILE A 44 -17.83 3.23 -17.57
CA ILE A 44 -17.98 4.02 -16.36
C ILE A 44 -18.41 5.44 -16.74
N PRO A 45 -19.59 5.92 -16.30
CA PRO A 45 -20.05 7.27 -16.58
C PRO A 45 -19.13 8.30 -15.94
N TRP A 46 -18.95 9.44 -16.60
CA TRP A 46 -18.08 10.53 -16.14
C TRP A 46 -18.43 10.97 -14.72
N GLU A 47 -19.71 11.01 -14.37
CA GLU A 47 -20.21 11.37 -13.04
C GLU A 47 -19.59 10.50 -11.94
N ARG A 48 -19.34 9.21 -12.24
CA ARG A 48 -18.72 8.28 -11.30
C ARG A 48 -17.20 8.50 -11.18
N VAL A 49 -16.55 8.96 -12.25
CA VAL A 49 -15.14 9.39 -12.24
C VAL A 49 -15.00 10.68 -11.43
N ALA A 50 -15.86 11.66 -11.70
CA ALA A 50 -15.90 12.92 -10.99
C ALA A 50 -16.19 12.73 -9.50
N ALA A 51 -17.19 11.90 -9.15
CA ALA A 51 -17.48 11.59 -7.75
C ALA A 51 -16.27 10.99 -7.03
N PHE A 52 -15.56 10.06 -7.67
CA PHE A 52 -14.35 9.47 -7.09
C PHE A 52 -13.23 10.50 -6.90
N TRP A 53 -13.02 11.38 -7.89
CA TRP A 53 -12.03 12.46 -7.80
C TRP A 53 -12.30 13.42 -6.62
N HIS A 54 -13.57 13.75 -6.35
CA HIS A 54 -13.95 14.58 -5.20
C HIS A 54 -13.85 13.80 -3.88
N GLN A 55 -14.33 12.56 -3.84
CA GLN A 55 -14.31 11.71 -2.65
C GLN A 55 -12.90 11.54 -2.06
N VAL A 56 -11.90 11.36 -2.94
CA VAL A 56 -10.48 11.30 -2.57
C VAL A 56 -10.03 12.51 -1.74
N GLN A 57 -10.57 13.69 -2.04
CA GLN A 57 -10.22 14.93 -1.35
C GLN A 57 -11.09 15.13 -0.11
N ASP A 58 -12.40 14.97 -0.27
CA ASP A 58 -13.38 15.34 0.76
C ASP A 58 -13.43 14.32 1.89
N GLU A 59 -13.41 13.02 1.58
CA GLU A 59 -13.51 11.95 2.58
C GLU A 59 -12.15 11.49 3.07
N TRP A 60 -11.17 11.37 2.19
CA TRP A 60 -9.85 10.81 2.55
C TRP A 60 -8.81 11.87 2.89
N GLY A 61 -9.11 13.14 2.59
CA GLY A 61 -8.21 14.26 2.87
C GLY A 61 -6.90 14.15 2.09
N LEU A 62 -6.93 13.58 0.88
CA LEU A 62 -5.78 13.47 0.00
C LEU A 62 -5.70 14.70 -0.93
N PRO A 63 -4.49 15.09 -1.38
CA PRO A 63 -4.37 16.08 -2.44
C PRO A 63 -5.09 15.64 -3.72
N PRO A 64 -5.54 16.58 -4.56
CA PRO A 64 -6.19 16.26 -5.83
C PRO A 64 -5.26 15.42 -6.71
N PRO A 65 -5.69 14.22 -7.15
CA PRO A 65 -4.92 13.44 -8.11
C PRO A 65 -4.99 14.12 -9.48
N ALA A 66 -3.95 13.94 -10.29
CA ALA A 66 -4.03 14.39 -11.69
C ALA A 66 -5.04 13.53 -12.43
N LEU A 67 -5.89 14.18 -13.22
CA LEU A 67 -6.83 13.50 -14.10
C LEU A 67 -6.22 13.44 -15.50
N ALA A 68 -6.21 12.26 -16.08
CA ALA A 68 -5.77 12.04 -17.45
C ALA A 68 -6.79 11.23 -18.25
N VAL A 69 -6.81 11.47 -19.55
CA VAL A 69 -7.41 10.54 -20.50
C VAL A 69 -6.37 9.51 -20.90
N SER A 70 -6.74 8.23 -20.91
CA SER A 70 -5.80 7.11 -21.17
C SER A 70 -5.34 7.03 -22.63
N GLY A 71 -5.99 7.74 -23.55
CA GLY A 71 -5.75 7.60 -24.99
C GLY A 71 -6.36 6.32 -25.59
N ARG A 72 -7.07 5.52 -24.77
CA ARG A 72 -7.59 4.20 -25.13
C ARG A 72 -9.09 4.15 -24.89
N ASP A 73 -9.49 3.94 -23.64
CA ASP A 73 -10.87 3.57 -23.30
C ASP A 73 -11.32 4.07 -21.91
N GLY A 74 -10.54 4.91 -21.24
CA GLY A 74 -10.88 5.38 -19.89
C GLY A 74 -10.14 6.60 -19.38
N PHE A 75 -10.49 6.98 -18.16
CA PHE A 75 -9.86 8.04 -17.38
C PHE A 75 -8.88 7.46 -16.37
N GLN A 76 -7.77 8.14 -16.14
CA GLN A 76 -6.76 7.77 -15.15
C GLN A 76 -6.66 8.84 -14.07
N LEU A 77 -6.60 8.39 -12.83
CA LEU A 77 -6.33 9.21 -11.65
C LEU A 77 -4.93 8.88 -11.14
N TRP A 78 -4.05 9.87 -11.20
CA TRP A 78 -2.65 9.75 -10.86
C TRP A 78 -2.37 10.36 -9.50
N PHE A 79 -2.00 9.50 -8.55
CA PHE A 79 -1.66 9.85 -7.18
C PHE A 79 -0.14 9.89 -7.05
N SER A 80 0.40 11.06 -6.71
CA SER A 80 1.83 11.26 -6.45
C SER A 80 2.13 11.01 -4.98
N LEU A 81 3.23 10.32 -4.66
CA LEU A 81 3.69 10.08 -3.30
C LEU A 81 4.91 10.96 -2.99
N ALA A 82 4.90 11.65 -1.85
CA ALA A 82 5.97 12.58 -1.51
C ALA A 82 7.30 11.87 -1.20
N VAL A 83 7.23 10.60 -0.79
CA VAL A 83 8.36 9.73 -0.48
C VAL A 83 8.14 8.40 -1.20
N PRO A 84 9.19 7.79 -1.80
CA PRO A 84 9.11 6.44 -2.36
C PRO A 84 8.67 5.42 -1.31
N VAL A 85 7.73 4.55 -1.66
CA VAL A 85 7.21 3.50 -0.75
C VAL A 85 7.50 2.12 -1.34
N PRO A 86 7.61 1.06 -0.51
CA PRO A 86 7.77 -0.30 -1.00
C PRO A 86 6.59 -0.73 -1.90
N LEU A 87 6.88 -1.49 -2.95
CA LEU A 87 5.87 -1.98 -3.89
C LEU A 87 4.78 -2.80 -3.18
N ALA A 88 5.14 -3.64 -2.21
CA ALA A 88 4.18 -4.43 -1.45
C ALA A 88 3.14 -3.55 -0.73
N GLU A 89 3.59 -2.46 -0.10
CA GLU A 89 2.71 -1.51 0.60
C GLU A 89 1.81 -0.76 -0.39
N ALA A 90 2.34 -0.39 -1.55
CA ALA A 90 1.54 0.19 -2.62
C ALA A 90 0.49 -0.79 -3.16
N LEU A 91 0.83 -2.08 -3.31
CA LEU A 91 -0.09 -3.14 -3.74
C LEU A 91 -1.26 -3.32 -2.76
N ASP A 92 -1.00 -3.29 -1.46
CA ASP A 92 -2.05 -3.38 -0.44
C ASP A 92 -3.01 -2.18 -0.54
N VAL A 93 -2.48 -0.97 -0.71
CA VAL A 93 -3.30 0.24 -0.85
C VAL A 93 -4.12 0.26 -2.14
N VAL A 94 -3.56 -0.14 -3.29
CA VAL A 94 -4.35 -0.21 -4.53
C VAL A 94 -5.42 -1.29 -4.47
N GLN A 95 -5.15 -2.42 -3.80
CA GLN A 95 -6.13 -3.46 -3.57
C GLN A 95 -7.28 -2.95 -2.70
N TRP A 96 -6.98 -2.19 -1.64
CA TRP A 96 -7.98 -1.56 -0.80
C TRP A 96 -8.79 -0.51 -1.57
N LEU A 97 -8.15 0.37 -2.34
CA LEU A 97 -8.83 1.34 -3.23
C LEU A 97 -9.77 0.63 -4.20
N ARG A 98 -9.32 -0.49 -4.78
CA ARG A 98 -10.12 -1.33 -5.66
C ARG A 98 -11.34 -1.90 -4.96
N GLN A 99 -11.24 -2.28 -3.69
CA GLN A 99 -12.38 -2.77 -2.91
C GLN A 99 -13.37 -1.67 -2.57
N GLN A 100 -12.90 -0.48 -2.20
CA GLN A 100 -13.77 0.68 -1.92
C GLN A 100 -14.60 1.08 -3.15
N TYR A 101 -14.02 0.96 -4.35
CA TYR A 101 -14.71 1.31 -5.60
C TYR A 101 -15.41 0.12 -6.28
N GLY A 102 -15.03 -1.11 -5.92
CA GLY A 102 -15.33 -2.33 -6.67
C GLY A 102 -16.67 -3.00 -6.37
N ALA A 103 -17.45 -2.51 -5.40
CA ALA A 103 -18.73 -3.13 -5.05
C ALA A 103 -19.71 -3.21 -6.24
N ASP A 104 -19.69 -2.21 -7.14
CA ASP A 104 -20.58 -2.15 -8.31
C ASP A 104 -19.83 -1.97 -9.64
N VAL A 105 -18.54 -2.31 -9.69
CA VAL A 105 -17.70 -2.11 -10.90
C VAL A 105 -17.09 -3.42 -11.34
N ALA A 106 -17.29 -3.79 -12.60
CA ALA A 106 -16.74 -5.03 -13.12
C ALA A 106 -15.21 -5.00 -13.05
N PRO A 107 -14.53 -6.12 -12.76
CA PRO A 107 -13.08 -6.17 -12.65
C PRO A 107 -12.31 -5.61 -13.85
N ALA A 108 -12.90 -5.67 -15.05
CA ALA A 108 -12.31 -5.17 -16.30
C ALA A 108 -12.43 -3.63 -16.46
N GLN A 109 -13.34 -2.99 -15.74
CA GLN A 109 -13.62 -1.55 -15.81
C GLN A 109 -12.78 -0.73 -14.83
N LEU A 110 -12.16 -1.38 -13.84
CA LEU A 110 -11.29 -0.75 -12.87
C LEU A 110 -9.91 -1.41 -12.93
N ARG A 111 -8.94 -0.68 -13.49
CA ARG A 111 -7.54 -1.10 -13.57
C ARG A 111 -6.74 -0.28 -12.58
N THR A 112 -5.75 -0.89 -11.92
CA THR A 112 -4.96 -0.24 -10.89
C THR A 112 -3.48 -0.57 -11.07
N TRP A 113 -2.62 0.41 -10.82
CA TRP A 113 -1.17 0.25 -10.85
C TRP A 113 -0.55 0.81 -9.56
N PRO A 114 0.54 0.19 -9.06
CA PRO A 114 1.24 -0.94 -9.66
C PRO A 114 0.42 -2.25 -9.61
N THR A 115 0.76 -3.17 -10.52
CA THR A 115 0.14 -4.51 -10.60
C THR A 115 0.98 -5.56 -9.86
N PRO A 116 0.41 -6.69 -9.42
CA PRO A 116 1.16 -7.78 -8.79
C PRO A 116 2.30 -8.33 -9.67
N GLU A 117 2.18 -8.20 -10.99
CA GLU A 117 3.19 -8.55 -11.98
C GLU A 117 4.33 -7.50 -12.07
N HIS A 118 4.39 -6.55 -11.14
CA HIS A 118 5.40 -5.49 -11.07
C HIS A 118 5.38 -4.58 -12.31
N GLN A 119 4.20 -4.37 -12.90
CA GLN A 119 4.01 -3.44 -14.02
C GLN A 119 3.33 -2.17 -13.55
N HIS A 120 3.61 -1.05 -14.22
CA HIS A 120 3.00 0.25 -13.98
C HIS A 120 2.26 0.77 -15.21
N ALA A 121 1.45 1.80 -15.04
CA ALA A 121 0.80 2.51 -16.13
C ALA A 121 1.86 3.20 -17.02
N PRO A 122 1.65 3.29 -18.34
CA PRO A 122 2.51 4.10 -19.19
C PRO A 122 2.43 5.58 -18.77
N LEU A 123 3.55 6.30 -18.85
CA LEU A 123 3.57 7.74 -18.57
C LEU A 123 2.63 8.51 -19.51
N VAL A 124 2.07 9.59 -18.98
CA VAL A 124 1.22 10.55 -19.69
C VAL A 124 1.95 11.89 -19.76
N PRO A 125 1.87 12.63 -20.87
CA PRO A 125 1.21 12.31 -22.13
C PRO A 125 2.04 11.35 -23.02
N ALA A 126 1.37 10.45 -23.72
CA ALA A 126 1.99 9.54 -24.68
C ALA A 126 1.02 9.09 -25.78
N VAL A 127 1.54 8.85 -26.98
CA VAL A 127 0.77 8.24 -28.07
C VAL A 127 0.53 6.75 -27.79
N GLN A 128 -0.70 6.29 -28.01
CA GLN A 128 -1.11 4.90 -27.83
C GLN A 128 -0.82 4.11 -29.12
N GLY A 129 -0.06 3.02 -28.95
CA GLY A 129 0.25 2.10 -30.04
C GLY A 129 -1.02 1.51 -30.65
N GLY A 130 -1.13 1.57 -31.97
CA GLY A 130 -2.24 0.99 -32.74
C GLY A 130 -3.34 1.98 -33.15
N THR A 131 -3.63 3.01 -32.36
CA THR A 131 -4.66 4.02 -32.70
C THR A 131 -4.08 5.36 -33.14
N GLY A 132 -2.87 5.72 -32.65
CA GLY A 132 -2.30 7.04 -32.85
C GLY A 132 -2.92 8.14 -31.97
N TYR A 133 -3.86 7.76 -31.10
CA TYR A 133 -4.47 8.65 -30.12
C TYR A 133 -3.54 8.91 -28.95
N TRP A 134 -3.67 10.09 -28.34
CA TRP A 134 -2.80 10.54 -27.26
C TRP A 134 -3.50 10.44 -25.90
N SER A 135 -2.77 9.92 -24.92
CA SER A 135 -3.08 10.17 -23.51
C SER A 135 -2.63 11.58 -23.15
N ALA A 136 -3.37 12.22 -22.24
CA ALA A 136 -3.06 13.58 -21.79
C ALA A 136 -3.69 13.87 -20.43
N PHE A 137 -3.03 14.72 -19.64
CA PHE A 137 -3.67 15.34 -18.47
C PHE A 137 -4.71 16.36 -18.92
N ILE A 138 -5.81 16.40 -18.19
CA ILE A 138 -6.94 17.30 -18.40
C ILE A 138 -7.36 17.93 -17.07
N VAL A 139 -8.02 19.09 -17.12
CA VAL A 139 -8.70 19.62 -15.93
C VAL A 139 -9.98 18.81 -15.66
N PRO A 140 -10.35 18.58 -14.39
CA PRO A 140 -11.59 17.89 -14.04
C PRO A 140 -12.84 18.49 -14.69
N GLY A 141 -12.89 19.82 -14.81
CA GLY A 141 -14.03 20.52 -15.43
C GLY A 141 -14.28 20.20 -16.91
N LEU A 142 -13.35 19.54 -17.60
CA LEU A 142 -13.50 19.13 -19.01
C LEU A 142 -13.77 17.63 -19.17
N GLY A 143 -13.83 16.85 -18.09
CA GLY A 143 -13.89 15.39 -18.20
C GLY A 143 -15.12 14.86 -18.94
N SER A 144 -16.28 15.52 -18.84
CA SER A 144 -17.49 15.13 -19.56
C SER A 144 -17.32 15.17 -21.09
N MET A 145 -16.45 16.03 -21.62
CA MET A 145 -16.16 16.08 -23.06
C MET A 145 -15.42 14.84 -23.57
N PHE A 146 -14.78 14.10 -22.66
CA PHE A 146 -13.97 12.93 -22.97
C PHE A 146 -14.65 11.62 -22.54
N ALA A 147 -15.93 11.66 -22.17
CA ALA A 147 -16.65 10.50 -21.64
C ALA A 147 -16.78 9.36 -22.65
N GLU A 148 -17.05 9.69 -23.92
CA GLU A 148 -17.15 8.72 -25.02
C GLU A 148 -15.80 8.50 -25.71
N GLU A 149 -15.01 9.57 -25.85
CA GLU A 149 -13.73 9.59 -26.56
C GLU A 149 -12.59 10.02 -25.60
N PRO A 150 -12.13 9.14 -24.69
CA PRO A 150 -11.10 9.46 -23.71
C PRO A 150 -9.69 9.49 -24.32
N TRP A 151 -9.49 10.39 -25.28
CA TRP A 151 -8.22 10.62 -25.96
C TRP A 151 -8.13 12.00 -26.61
N LEU A 152 -6.91 12.36 -27.02
CA LEU A 152 -6.67 13.45 -27.96
C LEU A 152 -6.24 12.90 -29.32
N GLU A 153 -6.69 13.52 -30.41
CA GLU A 153 -6.26 13.17 -31.78
C GLU A 153 -4.85 13.67 -32.12
N ARG A 154 -4.32 14.62 -31.33
CA ARG A 154 -3.03 15.27 -31.57
C ARG A 154 -2.22 15.34 -30.28
N ALA A 155 -0.90 15.43 -30.44
CA ALA A 155 0.01 15.62 -29.33
C ALA A 155 -0.38 16.86 -28.50
N PRO A 156 -0.53 16.74 -27.18
CA PRO A 156 -0.80 17.89 -26.33
C PRO A 156 0.43 18.79 -26.25
N SER A 157 0.21 20.09 -26.02
CA SER A 157 1.31 21.03 -25.79
C SER A 157 2.06 20.67 -24.49
N PRO A 158 3.39 20.47 -24.52
CA PRO A 158 4.17 20.16 -23.32
C PRO A 158 4.04 21.23 -22.23
N ASP A 159 4.01 22.51 -22.60
CA ASP A 159 3.88 23.61 -21.64
C ASP A 159 2.50 23.63 -20.98
N ALA A 160 1.44 23.39 -21.77
CA ALA A 160 0.08 23.30 -21.23
C ALA A 160 -0.08 22.11 -20.28
N GLN A 161 0.55 20.97 -20.59
CA GLN A 161 0.56 19.81 -19.70
C GLN A 161 1.32 20.12 -18.40
N ALA A 162 2.44 20.86 -18.48
CA ALA A 162 3.17 21.31 -17.29
C ALA A 162 2.34 22.28 -16.44
N ASP A 163 1.58 23.19 -17.05
CA ASP A 163 0.66 24.10 -16.35
C ASP A 163 -0.39 23.33 -15.51
N LEU A 164 -0.90 22.21 -16.04
CA LEU A 164 -1.86 21.36 -15.33
C LEU A 164 -1.24 20.62 -14.14
N LEU A 165 0.03 20.24 -14.23
CA LEU A 165 0.73 19.47 -13.19
C LEU A 165 1.32 20.36 -12.09
N GLN A 166 1.75 21.57 -12.44
CA GLN A 166 2.38 22.52 -11.51
C GLN A 166 1.62 22.72 -10.18
N PRO A 167 0.29 22.93 -10.15
CA PRO A 167 -0.43 23.15 -8.89
C PRO A 167 -0.61 21.88 -8.04
N LEU A 168 -0.34 20.69 -8.60
CA LEU A 168 -0.58 19.43 -7.93
C LEU A 168 0.46 19.12 -6.86
N GLN A 169 -0.01 18.46 -5.80
CA GLN A 169 0.79 18.12 -4.62
C GLN A 169 0.87 16.61 -4.45
N SER A 170 2.01 16.16 -3.91
CA SER A 170 2.21 14.77 -3.54
C SER A 170 1.55 14.47 -2.20
N ILE A 171 1.04 13.24 -2.05
CA ILE A 171 0.53 12.69 -0.79
C ILE A 171 1.67 12.69 0.23
N ALA A 172 1.45 13.42 1.34
CA ALA A 172 2.41 13.49 2.43
C ALA A 172 2.52 12.12 3.17
N PRO A 173 3.67 11.80 3.79
CA PRO A 173 3.88 10.52 4.47
C PRO A 173 2.80 10.21 5.52
N ALA A 174 2.35 11.22 6.28
CA ALA A 174 1.30 11.04 7.28
C ALA A 174 -0.06 10.67 6.67
N ALA A 175 -0.39 11.19 5.47
CA ALA A 175 -1.61 10.83 4.76
C ALA A 175 -1.52 9.41 4.19
N TRP A 176 -0.35 9.06 3.66
CA TRP A 176 -0.07 7.71 3.18
C TRP A 176 -0.17 6.66 4.30
N SER A 177 0.45 6.89 5.46
CA SER A 177 0.37 5.98 6.61
C SER A 177 -1.07 5.74 7.08
N ARG A 178 -1.96 6.74 6.98
CA ARG A 178 -3.39 6.57 7.29
C ARG A 178 -4.06 5.61 6.31
N MET A 179 -3.77 5.69 5.02
CA MET A 179 -4.31 4.75 4.02
C MET A 179 -3.83 3.32 4.31
N VAL A 180 -2.53 3.14 4.59
CA VAL A 180 -1.97 1.83 4.92
C VAL A 180 -2.62 1.21 6.16
N GLN A 181 -2.90 2.01 7.19
CA GLN A 181 -3.62 1.55 8.38
C GLN A 181 -5.06 1.11 8.07
N GLN A 182 -5.72 1.70 7.08
CA GLN A 182 -7.06 1.28 6.63
C GLN A 182 -7.04 -0.02 5.82
N CYS A 183 -5.90 -0.35 5.20
CA CYS A 183 -5.71 -1.60 4.45
C CYS A 183 -5.47 -2.79 5.37
N GLN A 184 -4.89 -2.54 6.55
CA GLN A 184 -4.66 -3.59 7.52
C GLN A 184 -6.02 -4.12 7.98
N PRO A 185 -6.23 -5.45 7.99
CA PRO A 185 -7.41 -6.02 8.61
C PRO A 185 -7.44 -5.47 10.03
N ALA A 186 -8.59 -4.94 10.45
CA ALA A 186 -8.77 -4.48 11.82
C ALA A 186 -8.16 -5.56 12.72
N PRO A 187 -7.16 -5.23 13.58
CA PRO A 187 -6.70 -6.22 14.53
C PRO A 187 -7.98 -6.68 15.21
N SER A 188 -8.29 -7.96 15.05
CA SER A 188 -9.45 -8.56 15.70
C SER A 188 -9.26 -8.18 17.14
N THR A 189 -10.03 -7.19 17.60
CA THR A 189 -9.91 -6.71 18.96
C THR A 189 -10.30 -7.94 19.74
N PRO A 190 -9.40 -8.60 20.47
CA PRO A 190 -9.87 -9.63 21.38
C PRO A 190 -10.78 -8.84 22.31
N SER A 191 -12.08 -9.09 22.17
CA SER A 191 -13.12 -8.54 23.03
C SER A 191 -12.55 -8.56 24.44
N ALA A 192 -12.41 -7.39 25.05
CA ALA A 192 -11.68 -7.21 26.29
C ALA A 192 -12.14 -8.23 27.33
N VAL A 193 -11.37 -9.31 27.49
CA VAL A 193 -11.29 -10.05 28.73
C VAL A 193 -10.25 -9.29 29.57
N PRO A 194 -10.49 -9.03 30.87
CA PRO A 194 -9.64 -8.13 31.64
C PRO A 194 -8.17 -8.55 31.60
N ALA A 195 -7.30 -7.55 31.53
CA ALA A 195 -5.86 -7.65 31.39
C ALA A 195 -5.21 -8.75 32.27
N ALA A 196 -4.42 -9.61 31.64
CA ALA A 196 -3.34 -10.32 32.30
C ALA A 196 -2.01 -9.60 32.02
N PRO A 197 -1.13 -9.43 33.03
CA PRO A 197 0.14 -8.74 32.89
C PRO A 197 1.18 -9.57 32.13
N SER A 198 2.09 -8.90 31.44
CA SER A 198 3.11 -9.41 30.51
C SER A 198 3.86 -10.70 30.92
N PRO A 199 4.28 -11.53 29.93
CA PRO A 199 5.14 -12.67 30.18
C PRO A 199 6.54 -12.29 30.63
N ALA A 200 6.77 -12.39 31.93
CA ALA A 200 7.97 -13.09 32.39
C ALA A 200 7.92 -14.52 31.83
N GLY A 201 9.08 -15.16 31.58
CA GLY A 201 9.24 -16.44 30.85
C GLY A 201 8.46 -17.68 31.31
N GLY A 202 7.47 -17.55 32.20
CA GLY A 202 6.48 -18.56 32.55
C GLY A 202 5.31 -18.74 31.58
N GLU A 203 4.91 -17.72 30.78
CA GLU A 203 3.75 -17.90 29.88
C GLU A 203 4.08 -18.79 28.68
N ALA A 204 5.28 -18.70 28.12
CA ALA A 204 5.73 -19.58 27.04
C ALA A 204 5.76 -21.04 27.51
N TYR A 205 6.25 -21.29 28.73
CA TYR A 205 6.23 -22.61 29.35
C TYR A 205 4.78 -23.12 29.54
N HIS A 206 3.90 -22.29 30.09
CA HIS A 206 2.52 -22.68 30.38
C HIS A 206 1.70 -22.92 29.10
N PHE A 207 1.94 -22.13 28.05
CA PHE A 207 1.38 -22.32 26.73
C PHE A 207 1.83 -23.64 26.10
N LEU A 208 3.14 -23.90 26.06
CA LEU A 208 3.69 -25.16 25.51
C LEU A 208 3.21 -26.38 26.30
N HIS A 209 3.10 -26.25 27.63
CA HIS A 209 2.57 -27.31 28.50
C HIS A 209 1.08 -27.58 28.23
N ARG A 210 0.29 -26.55 27.91
CA ARG A 210 -1.11 -26.70 27.52
C ARG A 210 -1.23 -27.37 26.14
N VAL A 211 -0.47 -26.91 25.15
CA VAL A 211 -0.44 -27.49 23.79
C VAL A 211 -0.03 -28.97 23.82
N MET A 212 0.96 -29.34 24.64
CA MET A 212 1.39 -30.73 24.82
C MET A 212 0.28 -31.64 25.37
N ASN A 213 -0.58 -31.12 26.26
CA ASN A 213 -1.62 -31.90 26.95
C ASN A 213 -3.00 -31.86 26.26
N ASP A 214 -3.18 -31.08 25.20
CA ASP A 214 -4.45 -30.98 24.48
C ASP A 214 -4.61 -32.12 23.48
N ALA A 215 -5.68 -32.91 23.64
CA ALA A 215 -5.99 -34.04 22.76
C ALA A 215 -6.53 -33.62 21.38
N THR A 216 -6.97 -32.37 21.22
CA THR A 216 -7.49 -31.83 19.96
C THR A 216 -6.39 -31.31 19.03
N VAL A 217 -5.17 -31.14 19.55
CA VAL A 217 -4.00 -30.69 18.76
C VAL A 217 -3.37 -31.88 18.04
N PRO A 218 -3.00 -31.74 16.75
CA PRO A 218 -2.28 -32.78 16.01
C PRO A 218 -1.01 -33.26 16.73
N LEU A 219 -0.82 -34.59 16.79
CA LEU A 219 0.30 -35.24 17.50
C LEU A 219 1.69 -34.65 17.15
N PRO A 220 2.01 -34.29 15.89
CA PRO A 220 3.30 -33.67 15.57
C PRO A 220 3.56 -32.35 16.31
N LEU A 221 2.54 -31.50 16.48
CA LEU A 221 2.66 -30.22 17.18
C LEU A 221 2.82 -30.41 18.70
N ARG A 222 2.20 -31.46 19.26
CA ARG A 222 2.37 -31.84 20.66
C ARG A 222 3.79 -32.31 20.97
N ILE A 223 4.42 -33.03 20.02
CA ILE A 223 5.81 -33.48 20.12
C ILE A 223 6.78 -32.29 20.03
N GLU A 224 6.54 -31.34 19.13
CA GLU A 224 7.36 -30.12 19.04
C GLU A 224 7.25 -29.26 20.31
N ALA A 225 6.05 -29.14 20.89
CA ALA A 225 5.88 -28.48 22.18
C ALA A 225 6.63 -29.18 23.31
N ALA A 226 6.59 -30.52 23.37
CA ALA A 226 7.35 -31.30 24.35
C ALA A 226 8.86 -31.11 24.23
N LYS A 227 9.40 -31.07 23.00
CA LYS A 227 10.82 -30.79 22.75
C LYS A 227 11.23 -29.39 23.23
N ALA A 228 10.39 -28.38 22.98
CA ALA A 228 10.64 -27.01 23.40
C ALA A 228 10.66 -26.83 24.94
N LEU A 229 10.07 -27.78 25.69
CA LEU A 229 10.05 -27.76 27.16
C LEU A 229 11.28 -28.43 27.80
N LEU A 230 12.09 -29.20 27.05
CA LEU A 230 13.29 -29.87 27.55
C LEU A 230 14.27 -28.93 28.31
N PRO A 231 14.55 -27.69 27.84
CA PRO A 231 15.42 -26.76 28.56
C PRO A 231 14.89 -26.33 29.92
N TYR A 232 13.57 -26.42 30.15
CA TYR A 232 12.91 -26.00 31.39
C TYR A 232 12.73 -27.15 32.39
N SER A 233 12.73 -28.40 31.93
CA SER A 233 12.69 -29.59 32.81
C SER A 233 14.03 -29.88 33.51
N ALA A 234 15.13 -29.32 33.01
CA ALA A 234 16.45 -29.47 33.59
C ALA A 234 16.73 -28.37 34.64
N ARG A 235 16.00 -28.38 35.76
CA ARG A 235 16.44 -27.62 36.95
C ARG A 235 17.55 -28.42 37.65
N PRO A 236 18.75 -27.85 37.86
CA PRO A 236 19.80 -28.51 38.64
C PRO A 236 19.34 -28.68 40.09
N TYR A 237 19.60 -29.85 40.68
CA TYR A 237 19.48 -30.11 42.11
C TYR A 237 20.35 -29.10 42.88
N HIS A 238 19.75 -28.04 43.42
CA HIS A 238 20.45 -27.20 44.40
C HIS A 238 20.40 -27.90 45.76
N ARG A 239 21.55 -28.42 46.16
CA ARG A 239 21.84 -28.93 47.51
C ARG A 239 21.48 -27.86 48.55
N ALA A 240 20.69 -28.23 49.56
CA ALA A 240 20.35 -27.36 50.68
C ALA A 240 21.59 -27.08 51.54
N PRO A 241 21.81 -25.85 52.04
CA PRO A 241 22.80 -25.60 53.07
C PRO A 241 22.25 -26.00 54.45
N GLU A 242 23.03 -26.80 55.19
CA GLU A 242 22.80 -27.10 56.61
C GLU A 242 22.72 -25.80 57.43
N THR A 243 21.60 -25.63 58.13
CA THR A 243 21.39 -24.65 59.18
C THR A 243 22.31 -24.94 60.36
N SER A 244 23.35 -24.12 60.55
CA SER A 244 24.11 -24.07 61.80
C SER A 244 23.34 -23.20 62.81
N ILE A 245 22.99 -23.81 63.93
CA ILE A 245 22.19 -23.28 65.05
C ILE A 245 23.05 -22.30 65.89
N PRO A 246 22.53 -21.18 66.41
CA PRO A 246 23.21 -20.38 67.42
C PRO A 246 22.85 -20.90 68.82
N GLY A 247 23.87 -21.27 69.60
CA GLY A 247 23.75 -21.57 71.02
C GLY A 247 24.21 -20.39 71.86
N GLU A 248 23.27 -19.64 72.42
CA GLU A 248 23.44 -18.91 73.69
C GLU A 248 23.77 -19.92 74.80
N PHE A 249 24.76 -19.64 75.66
CA PHE A 249 24.71 -19.97 77.09
C PHE A 249 25.70 -19.10 77.88
N SER A 250 25.16 -18.41 78.88
CA SER A 250 25.86 -17.71 79.98
C SER A 250 26.81 -18.62 80.76
N HIS A 251 27.93 -18.06 81.24
CA HIS A 251 28.23 -17.96 82.68
C HIS A 251 29.30 -16.90 82.98
#